data_AF-A0A166EIQ6-F1
#
_entry.id   AF-A0A166EIQ6-F1
#
_cell.length_a   1.000
_cell.length_b   1.000
_cell.length_c   1.000
_cell.angle_alpha   90.00
_cell.angle_beta   90.00
_cell.angle_gamma   90.00
#
_symmetry.space_group_name_H-M   'P 1'
#
loop_
_entity.id
_entity.type
_entity.pdbx_description
1 polymer ?
#
loop_
_entity_poly.entity_id
_entity_poly.type
_entity_poly.pdbx_seq_one_letter_code
_entity_poly.pdbx_strand_id
1 'polypeptide(L)'
;MRQVLARHHCARCDVAITLVKAVRASNVPRVAGPALKAVRKVHRKLDVVGRLEVAKADIWPPSPPSVLSQAQIVREFCKRQARENVEEIGCAVCAQLTLKSDAKFVELSEYSDILLSPVEGTRKERKDTSDPICELDGALLANTNNYACSDCHSLITRRKTPLLSLANSLWLGDVPASLQGLTYAEKMLVARVRHNRCVMRVTQGAHKMCANAISFENPTALVYDT
;
A
#
# COMPACT_ATOMS: atom_id res chain seq x y z
N MET A 1 -4.06 -44.52 1.04
CA MET A 1 -3.10 -43.72 0.23
C MET A 1 -2.11 -44.56 -0.58
N ARG A 2 -1.63 -45.72 -0.10
CA ARG A 2 -0.64 -46.55 -0.82
C ARG A 2 -1.13 -47.22 -2.13
N GLN A 3 -2.44 -47.41 -2.32
CA GLN A 3 -2.96 -48.14 -3.50
C GLN A 3 -3.04 -47.31 -4.79
N VAL A 4 -3.09 -45.97 -4.72
CA VAL A 4 -3.23 -45.11 -5.92
C VAL A 4 -1.91 -45.02 -6.71
N LEU A 5 -0.77 -45.14 -6.01
CA LEU A 5 0.57 -45.09 -6.60
C LEU A 5 0.99 -46.41 -7.26
N ALA A 6 0.35 -47.54 -6.91
CA ALA A 6 0.79 -48.87 -7.35
C ALA A 6 0.46 -49.18 -8.83
N ARG A 7 -0.28 -48.30 -9.53
CA ARG A 7 -0.75 -48.55 -10.91
C ARG A 7 -0.39 -47.45 -11.91
N HIS A 8 0.41 -46.47 -11.52
CA HIS A 8 0.83 -45.40 -12.44
C HIS A 8 2.25 -45.67 -12.94
N HIS A 9 2.38 -46.02 -14.23
CA HIS A 9 3.66 -46.10 -14.94
C HIS A 9 3.57 -45.17 -16.14
N CYS A 10 4.25 -44.03 -16.06
CA CYS A 10 4.34 -43.06 -17.14
C CYS A 10 5.76 -42.47 -17.14
N ALA A 11 6.46 -42.54 -18.27
CA ALA A 11 7.84 -42.10 -18.42
C ALA A 11 8.07 -40.58 -18.23
N ARG A 12 7.01 -39.79 -18.02
CA ARG A 12 7.08 -38.34 -17.74
C ARG A 12 6.81 -37.97 -16.28
N CYS A 13 6.36 -38.90 -15.44
CA CYS A 13 5.85 -38.60 -14.10
C CYS A 13 6.82 -38.94 -12.97
N ASP A 14 8.06 -39.35 -13.27
CA ASP A 14 9.02 -39.88 -12.29
C ASP A 14 9.63 -38.84 -11.33
N VAL A 15 9.33 -37.54 -11.47
CA VAL A 15 10.03 -36.49 -10.70
C VAL A 15 9.13 -35.68 -9.75
N ALA A 16 7.82 -35.58 -9.98
CA ALA A 16 6.91 -34.95 -9.01
C ALA A 16 5.43 -35.31 -9.25
N ILE A 17 4.69 -35.50 -8.15
CA ILE A 17 3.22 -35.57 -8.15
C ILE A 17 2.70 -34.49 -7.19
N THR A 18 1.91 -33.54 -7.71
CA THR A 18 1.27 -32.51 -6.87
C THR A 18 -0.12 -32.99 -6.47
N LEU A 19 -0.31 -33.30 -5.19
CA LEU A 19 -1.62 -33.63 -4.62
C LEU A 19 -2.29 -32.35 -4.11
N VAL A 20 -3.19 -31.78 -4.90
CA VAL A 20 -4.03 -30.66 -4.44
C VAL A 20 -5.33 -31.23 -3.87
N LYS A 21 -5.56 -31.06 -2.57
CA LYS A 21 -6.85 -31.39 -1.96
C LYS A 21 -7.78 -30.20 -2.16
N ALA A 22 -8.78 -30.34 -3.02
CA ALA A 22 -9.83 -29.33 -3.16
C ALA A 22 -10.60 -29.22 -1.84
N VAL A 23 -10.42 -28.11 -1.12
CA VAL A 23 -11.25 -27.77 0.04
C VAL A 23 -12.48 -27.03 -0.48
N ARG A 24 -13.66 -27.62 -0.28
CA ARG A 24 -14.93 -26.93 -0.57
C ARG A 24 -15.02 -25.71 0.34
N ALA A 25 -15.35 -24.55 -0.23
CA ALA A 25 -15.45 -23.26 0.47
C ALA A 25 -16.44 -23.23 1.65
N SER A 26 -17.23 -24.29 1.85
CA SER A 26 -18.22 -24.42 2.91
C SER A 26 -17.64 -24.62 4.32
N ASN A 27 -16.33 -24.91 4.46
CA ASN A 27 -15.73 -25.30 5.74
C ASN A 27 -14.77 -24.25 6.35
N VAL A 28 -14.81 -23.00 5.91
CA VAL A 28 -14.08 -21.91 6.59
C VAL A 28 -14.98 -21.34 7.71
N PRO A 29 -14.61 -21.45 9.00
CA PRO A 29 -15.39 -20.85 10.07
C PRO A 29 -15.40 -19.32 9.90
N ARG A 30 -16.62 -18.74 9.81
CA ARG A 30 -16.81 -17.29 9.70
C ARG A 30 -16.54 -16.65 11.06
N VAL A 31 -15.37 -16.05 11.23
CA VAL A 31 -15.10 -15.13 12.35
C VAL A 31 -15.84 -13.82 12.07
N ALA A 32 -16.97 -13.61 12.75
CA ALA A 32 -17.79 -12.41 12.64
C ALA A 32 -17.26 -11.30 13.56
N GLY A 33 -16.25 -10.57 13.10
CA GLY A 33 -15.77 -9.34 13.74
C GLY A 33 -16.31 -8.06 13.06
N PRO A 34 -16.58 -6.96 13.81
CA PRO A 34 -17.10 -5.70 13.25
C PRO A 34 -16.23 -5.06 12.14
N ALA A 35 -14.93 -5.39 12.08
CA ALA A 35 -13.95 -4.83 11.14
C ALA A 35 -14.18 -5.20 9.65
N LEU A 36 -14.92 -6.28 9.36
CA LEU A 36 -15.17 -6.73 7.98
C LEU A 36 -16.26 -5.93 7.24
N LYS A 37 -17.07 -5.12 7.94
CA LYS A 37 -18.11 -4.30 7.28
C LYS A 37 -17.53 -3.11 6.52
N ALA A 38 -16.38 -2.57 6.93
CA ALA A 38 -15.71 -1.47 6.24
C ALA A 38 -15.03 -1.94 4.94
N VAL A 39 -14.35 -3.10 4.98
CA VAL A 39 -13.68 -3.69 3.81
C VAL A 39 -14.69 -4.07 2.72
N ARG A 40 -15.88 -4.54 3.10
CA ARG A 40 -16.96 -4.87 2.16
C ARG A 40 -17.53 -3.67 1.40
N LYS A 41 -17.48 -2.45 1.95
CA LYS A 41 -17.95 -1.25 1.23
C LYS A 41 -16.94 -0.75 0.20
N VAL A 42 -15.64 -0.95 0.44
CA VAL A 42 -14.58 -0.52 -0.49
C VAL A 42 -14.55 -1.42 -1.74
N HIS A 43 -14.76 -2.73 -1.59
CA HIS A 43 -14.79 -3.64 -2.75
C HIS A 43 -16.02 -3.46 -3.65
N ARG A 44 -17.15 -2.97 -3.12
CA ARG A 44 -18.39 -2.85 -3.91
C ARG A 44 -18.39 -1.71 -4.93
N LYS A 45 -17.40 -0.79 -4.89
CA LYS A 45 -17.28 0.30 -5.87
C LYS A 45 -16.42 -0.04 -7.09
N LEU A 46 -15.75 -1.19 -7.12
CA LEU A 46 -14.95 -1.65 -8.26
C LEU A 46 -15.74 -2.55 -9.25
N ASP A 47 -16.99 -2.90 -8.96
CA ASP A 47 -17.78 -3.84 -9.76
C ASP A 47 -18.77 -3.20 -10.76
N VAL A 48 -18.49 -1.98 -11.26
CA VAL A 48 -19.30 -1.33 -12.32
C VAL A 48 -18.46 -1.03 -13.56
N VAL A 49 -17.58 -1.97 -13.93
CA VAL A 49 -16.97 -1.97 -15.26
C VAL A 49 -17.22 -3.32 -15.91
N GLY A 50 -18.22 -3.34 -16.80
CA GLY A 50 -18.36 -4.33 -17.87
C GLY A 50 -18.85 -5.71 -17.43
N ARG A 51 -20.02 -6.10 -17.95
CA ARG A 51 -20.32 -7.51 -18.20
C ARG A 51 -19.16 -8.08 -19.03
N LEU A 52 -18.27 -8.83 -18.40
CA LEU A 52 -17.36 -9.72 -19.11
C LEU A 52 -18.23 -10.83 -19.70
N GLU A 53 -18.42 -10.77 -21.01
CA GLU A 53 -18.98 -11.87 -21.79
C GLU A 53 -18.19 -13.14 -21.48
N VAL A 54 -18.91 -14.22 -21.14
CA VAL A 54 -18.32 -15.52 -20.83
C VAL A 54 -17.68 -16.06 -22.11
N ALA A 55 -16.35 -16.00 -22.17
CA ALA A 55 -15.58 -16.42 -23.34
C ALA A 55 -15.63 -17.95 -23.52
N LYS A 56 -15.65 -18.36 -24.79
CA LYS A 56 -15.51 -19.73 -25.30
C LYS A 56 -14.31 -20.44 -24.66
N ALA A 57 -14.44 -21.76 -24.50
CA ALA A 57 -13.40 -22.66 -23.97
C ALA A 57 -11.98 -22.29 -24.46
N ASP A 58 -11.18 -21.76 -23.54
CA ASP A 58 -9.85 -21.21 -23.82
C ASP A 58 -8.85 -22.33 -24.08
N ILE A 59 -8.33 -22.39 -25.31
CA ILE A 59 -7.09 -23.10 -25.63
C ILE A 59 -5.96 -22.22 -25.09
N TRP A 60 -5.24 -22.72 -24.08
CA TRP A 60 -4.07 -22.07 -23.51
C TRP A 60 -2.77 -22.68 -24.06
N PRO A 61 -1.77 -21.87 -24.43
CA PRO A 61 -1.80 -20.40 -24.46
C PRO A 61 -2.65 -19.86 -25.62
N PRO A 62 -3.24 -18.66 -25.46
CA PRO A 62 -4.00 -18.02 -26.52
C PRO A 62 -3.10 -17.81 -27.73
N SER A 63 -3.70 -17.90 -28.92
CA SER A 63 -3.00 -17.54 -30.15
C SER A 63 -2.55 -16.07 -30.09
N PRO A 64 -1.40 -15.73 -30.71
CA PRO A 64 -0.90 -14.37 -30.70
C PRO A 64 -1.94 -13.38 -31.27
N PRO A 65 -2.05 -12.16 -30.71
CA PRO A 65 -3.02 -11.17 -31.15
C PRO A 65 -2.75 -10.74 -32.59
N SER A 66 -3.83 -10.42 -33.33
CA SER A 66 -3.71 -9.89 -34.70
C SER A 66 -2.94 -8.57 -34.72
N VAL A 67 -2.36 -8.20 -35.88
CA VAL A 67 -1.65 -6.91 -36.04
C VAL A 67 -2.54 -5.71 -35.71
N LEU A 68 -3.83 -5.77 -36.07
CA LEU A 68 -4.80 -4.74 -35.72
C LEU A 68 -5.03 -4.65 -34.21
N SER A 69 -5.17 -5.81 -33.54
CA SER A 69 -5.31 -5.87 -32.09
C SER A 69 -4.07 -5.34 -31.38
N GLN A 70 -2.87 -5.67 -31.86
CA GLN A 70 -1.62 -5.13 -31.34
C GLN A 70 -1.57 -3.60 -31.48
N ALA A 71 -1.90 -3.07 -32.65
CA ALA A 71 -1.95 -1.62 -32.88
C ALA A 71 -2.99 -0.92 -31.98
N GLN A 72 -4.14 -1.55 -31.75
CA GLN A 72 -5.15 -1.03 -30.83
C GLN A 72 -4.66 -1.03 -29.38
N ILE A 73 -4.03 -2.12 -28.91
CA ILE A 73 -3.45 -2.20 -27.57
C ILE A 73 -2.44 -1.07 -27.37
N VAL A 74 -1.53 -0.86 -28.33
CA VAL A 74 -0.53 0.22 -28.26
C VAL A 74 -1.20 1.59 -28.20
N ARG A 75 -2.20 1.85 -29.06
CA ARG A 75 -2.92 3.14 -29.06
C ARG A 75 -3.64 3.39 -27.74
N GLU A 76 -4.35 2.41 -27.22
CA GLU A 76 -5.09 2.54 -25.96
C GLU A 76 -4.13 2.68 -24.77
N PHE A 77 -2.98 2.00 -24.80
CA PHE A 77 -1.92 2.22 -23.82
C PHE A 77 -1.40 3.66 -23.87
N CYS A 78 -1.02 4.16 -25.05
CA CYS A 78 -0.54 5.54 -25.21
C CYS A 78 -1.59 6.56 -24.75
N LYS A 79 -2.87 6.36 -25.07
CA LYS A 79 -3.97 7.24 -24.59
C LYS A 79 -4.08 7.22 -23.07
N ARG A 80 -4.01 6.05 -22.43
CA ARG A 80 -4.08 5.93 -20.97
C ARG A 80 -2.87 6.51 -20.26
N GLN A 81 -1.71 6.51 -20.93
CA GLN A 81 -0.47 7.12 -20.42
C GLN A 81 -0.34 8.61 -20.80
N ALA A 82 -1.36 9.21 -21.42
CA ALA A 82 -1.39 10.65 -21.62
C ALA A 82 -1.32 11.36 -20.26
N ARG A 83 -0.61 12.49 -20.21
CA ARG A 83 -0.31 13.22 -18.97
C ARG A 83 -1.56 13.47 -18.14
N GLU A 84 -2.67 13.84 -18.77
CA GLU A 84 -3.93 14.18 -18.11
C GLU A 84 -4.55 13.00 -17.36
N ASN A 85 -4.20 11.77 -17.75
CA ASN A 85 -4.71 10.52 -17.18
C ASN A 85 -3.78 9.91 -16.11
N VAL A 86 -2.55 10.42 -15.98
CA VAL A 86 -1.54 9.92 -15.03
C VAL A 86 -1.01 10.98 -14.08
N GLU A 87 -1.35 12.26 -14.31
CA GLU A 87 -0.94 13.35 -13.43
C GLU A 87 -1.59 13.18 -12.06
N GLU A 88 -0.74 12.95 -11.05
CA GLU A 88 -1.15 12.83 -9.65
C GLU A 88 -0.89 14.14 -8.92
N ILE A 89 -1.75 14.42 -7.94
CA ILE A 89 -1.58 15.53 -7.00
C ILE A 89 -1.72 15.01 -5.58
N GLY A 90 -1.04 15.67 -4.64
CA GLY A 90 -1.18 15.36 -3.21
C GLY A 90 -2.48 15.90 -2.65
N CYS A 91 -3.25 15.04 -1.97
CA CYS A 91 -4.40 15.44 -1.18
C CYS A 91 -3.96 16.37 -0.03
N ALA A 92 -4.57 17.55 0.07
CA ALA A 92 -4.26 18.52 1.11
C ALA A 92 -4.58 18.03 2.54
N VAL A 93 -5.42 16.99 2.69
CA VAL A 93 -5.89 16.54 4.01
C VAL A 93 -5.13 15.32 4.51
N CYS A 94 -4.83 14.36 3.64
CA CYS A 94 -4.14 13.11 4.01
C CYS A 94 -2.75 12.96 3.38
N ALA A 95 -2.29 13.95 2.60
CA ALA A 95 -1.03 13.95 1.86
C ALA A 95 -0.85 12.81 0.83
N GLN A 96 -1.82 11.92 0.65
CA GLN A 96 -1.74 10.84 -0.33
C GLN A 96 -1.85 11.36 -1.76
N LEU A 97 -1.08 10.77 -2.67
CA LEU A 97 -1.22 11.02 -4.10
C LEU A 97 -2.55 10.47 -4.61
N THR A 98 -3.22 11.26 -5.44
CA THR A 98 -4.46 10.91 -6.11
C THR A 98 -4.43 11.47 -7.53
N LEU A 99 -5.10 10.80 -8.47
CA LEU A 99 -5.21 11.31 -9.83
C LEU A 99 -5.89 12.69 -9.80
N LYS A 100 -5.33 13.63 -10.55
CA LYS A 100 -5.87 14.99 -10.65
C LYS A 100 -7.30 15.00 -11.18
N SER A 101 -7.67 14.03 -12.02
CA SER A 101 -9.04 13.82 -12.50
C SER A 101 -10.04 13.49 -11.38
N ASP A 102 -9.57 12.82 -10.34
CA ASP A 102 -10.40 12.29 -9.26
C ASP A 102 -10.43 13.22 -8.04
N ALA A 103 -9.43 14.10 -7.93
CA ALA A 103 -9.34 15.11 -6.90
C ALA A 103 -10.50 16.11 -6.97
N LYS A 104 -10.94 16.57 -5.80
CA LYS A 104 -12.01 17.56 -5.65
C LYS A 104 -11.47 18.81 -5.00
N PHE A 105 -11.77 19.96 -5.58
CA PHE A 105 -11.48 21.24 -4.97
C PHE A 105 -12.37 21.41 -3.71
N VAL A 106 -11.77 21.87 -2.62
CA VAL A 106 -12.44 22.13 -1.34
C VAL A 106 -11.85 23.40 -0.75
N GLU A 107 -12.72 24.31 -0.30
CA GLU A 107 -12.29 25.47 0.48
C GLU A 107 -11.98 25.02 1.91
N LEU A 108 -10.72 24.63 2.15
CA LEU A 108 -10.32 23.97 3.40
C LEU A 108 -10.45 24.87 4.63
N SER A 109 -10.46 26.19 4.46
CA SER A 109 -10.67 27.14 5.55
C SER A 109 -12.03 26.95 6.23
N GLU A 110 -13.06 26.51 5.50
CA GLU A 110 -14.40 26.24 6.04
C GLU A 110 -14.45 25.05 7.01
N TYR A 111 -13.44 24.18 6.95
CA TYR A 111 -13.35 22.94 7.71
C TYR A 111 -12.17 22.94 8.69
N SER A 112 -11.65 24.13 9.02
CA SER A 112 -10.50 24.28 9.89
C SER A 112 -10.72 23.64 11.26
N ASP A 113 -11.96 23.65 11.76
CA ASP A 113 -12.38 23.09 13.05
C ASP A 113 -12.13 21.58 13.18
N ILE A 114 -12.41 20.81 12.13
CA ILE A 114 -12.23 19.34 12.13
C ILE A 114 -10.83 18.90 11.71
N LEU A 115 -9.99 19.83 11.25
CA LEU A 115 -8.63 19.59 10.76
C LEU A 115 -7.55 20.06 11.76
N LEU A 116 -7.95 20.39 12.99
CA LEU A 116 -7.04 20.68 14.10
C LEU A 116 -6.45 19.39 14.68
N SER A 117 -5.24 19.49 15.23
CA SER A 117 -4.65 18.38 15.98
C SER A 117 -5.39 18.16 17.31
N PRO A 118 -5.76 16.93 17.68
CA PRO A 118 -6.46 16.64 18.92
C PRO A 118 -5.55 16.59 20.17
N VAL A 119 -4.43 17.35 20.20
CA VAL A 119 -3.43 17.54 21.30
C VAL A 119 -2.07 16.85 21.06
N GLU A 120 -0.97 17.62 21.20
CA GLU A 120 0.46 17.19 21.17
C GLU A 120 0.96 16.42 19.94
N GLY A 121 0.10 16.26 18.93
CA GLY A 121 0.35 15.47 17.75
C GLY A 121 1.30 16.10 16.73
N THR A 122 1.50 17.42 16.80
CA THR A 122 2.34 18.15 15.85
C THR A 122 3.34 19.05 16.55
N ARG A 123 4.57 19.08 16.03
CA ARG A 123 5.67 19.87 16.59
C ARG A 123 6.37 20.61 15.47
N LYS A 124 6.63 21.90 15.67
CA LYS A 124 7.49 22.69 14.78
C LYS A 124 8.89 22.07 14.75
N GLU A 125 9.49 22.04 13.56
CA GLU A 125 10.88 21.61 13.40
C GLU A 125 11.79 22.50 14.25
N ARG A 126 12.74 21.87 14.95
CA ARG A 126 13.77 22.56 15.74
C ARG A 126 15.08 22.50 14.97
N LYS A 127 15.71 23.66 14.76
CA LYS A 127 17.00 23.78 14.08
C LYS A 127 18.14 23.85 15.08
N ASP A 128 17.87 24.40 16.25
CA ASP A 128 18.83 24.56 17.33
C ASP A 128 18.33 23.93 18.64
N THR A 129 19.27 23.55 19.50
CA THR A 129 18.95 22.98 20.82
C THR A 129 18.26 23.98 21.76
N SER A 130 18.45 25.28 21.52
CA SER A 130 17.76 26.36 22.21
C SER A 130 16.31 26.56 21.75
N ASP A 131 15.92 26.01 20.60
CA ASP A 131 14.56 26.20 20.09
C ASP A 131 13.56 25.55 21.04
N PRO A 132 12.50 26.27 21.45
CA PRO A 132 11.47 25.70 22.31
C PRO A 132 10.69 24.61 21.57
N ILE A 133 10.17 23.64 22.33
CA ILE A 133 9.22 22.67 21.80
C ILE A 133 7.88 23.39 21.67
N CYS A 134 7.43 23.61 20.44
CA CYS A 134 6.17 24.30 20.14
C CYS A 134 5.34 23.51 19.14
N GLU A 135 4.01 23.57 19.29
CA GLU A 135 3.08 22.96 18.34
C GLU A 135 2.86 23.84 17.10
N LEU A 136 2.32 23.24 16.05
CA LEU A 136 1.80 23.98 14.92
C LEU A 136 0.39 24.49 15.22
N ASP A 137 0.18 25.77 14.97
CA ASP A 137 -1.10 26.42 15.18
C ASP A 137 -1.97 26.26 13.91
N GLY A 138 -3.27 26.01 14.10
CA GLY A 138 -4.26 25.97 13.04
C GLY A 138 -4.51 24.61 12.39
N ALA A 139 -5.17 24.63 11.23
CA ALA A 139 -5.55 23.43 10.49
C ALA A 139 -4.33 22.76 9.84
N LEU A 140 -4.21 21.45 10.02
CA LEU A 140 -3.08 20.68 9.52
C LEU A 140 -3.33 20.21 8.08
N LEU A 141 -2.68 20.88 7.14
CA LEU A 141 -2.80 20.65 5.70
C LEU A 141 -1.44 20.30 5.09
N ALA A 142 -1.46 19.43 4.07
CA ALA A 142 -0.26 18.94 3.39
C ALA A 142 0.34 19.99 2.46
N ASN A 143 -0.53 20.76 1.81
CA ASN A 143 -0.17 21.74 0.79
C ASN A 143 -1.25 22.82 0.69
N THR A 144 -0.97 23.85 -0.11
CA THR A 144 -1.87 24.97 -0.38
C THR A 144 -2.79 24.72 -1.59
N ASN A 145 -2.82 23.51 -2.15
CA ASN A 145 -3.46 23.28 -3.43
C ASN A 145 -4.99 23.11 -3.32
N ASN A 146 -5.57 23.12 -2.10
CA ASN A 146 -7.02 23.02 -1.86
C ASN A 146 -7.72 21.83 -2.56
N TYR A 147 -6.98 20.78 -2.90
CA TYR A 147 -7.52 19.56 -3.48
C TYR A 147 -7.56 18.43 -2.46
N ALA A 148 -8.70 17.77 -2.33
CA ALA A 148 -8.88 16.59 -1.51
C ALA A 148 -9.15 15.36 -2.38
N CYS A 149 -8.63 14.19 -1.96
CA CYS A 149 -9.04 12.94 -2.56
C CYS A 149 -10.53 12.67 -2.29
N SER A 150 -11.16 11.82 -3.10
CA SER A 150 -12.59 11.53 -3.02
C SER A 150 -13.04 11.04 -1.63
N ASP A 151 -12.21 10.25 -0.96
CA ASP A 151 -12.47 9.76 0.40
C ASP A 151 -12.45 10.89 1.43
N CYS A 152 -11.41 11.73 1.44
CA CYS A 152 -11.30 12.86 2.35
C CYS A 152 -12.42 13.88 2.11
N HIS A 153 -12.68 14.23 0.85
CA HIS A 153 -13.79 15.11 0.49
C HIS A 153 -15.11 14.59 1.07
N SER A 154 -15.43 13.31 0.87
CA SER A 154 -16.70 12.73 1.33
C SER A 154 -16.90 12.78 2.85
N LEU A 155 -15.81 12.79 3.63
CA LEU A 155 -15.83 12.83 5.08
C LEU A 155 -15.87 14.27 5.60
N ILE A 156 -15.07 15.16 5.01
CA ILE A 156 -14.98 16.58 5.39
C ILE A 156 -16.30 17.30 5.13
N THR A 157 -16.96 17.05 3.98
CA THR A 157 -18.29 17.61 3.71
C THR A 157 -19.33 17.16 4.75
N ARG A 158 -19.10 16.03 5.43
CA ARG A 158 -19.94 15.52 6.52
C ARG A 158 -19.48 15.96 7.91
N ARG A 159 -18.55 16.91 7.99
CA ARG A 159 -17.90 17.37 9.22
C ARG A 159 -17.27 16.24 10.04
N LYS A 160 -16.59 15.30 9.36
CA LYS A 160 -15.85 14.21 10.01
C LYS A 160 -14.39 14.24 9.61
N THR A 161 -13.49 14.16 10.60
CA THR A 161 -12.05 14.04 10.37
C THR A 161 -11.72 12.70 9.72
N PRO A 162 -11.10 12.67 8.52
CA PRO A 162 -10.66 11.44 7.89
C PRO A 162 -9.65 10.67 8.76
N LEU A 163 -9.70 9.34 8.77
CA LEU A 163 -8.79 8.51 9.58
C LEU A 163 -7.31 8.77 9.27
N LEU A 164 -6.99 8.96 7.98
CA LEU A 164 -5.64 9.24 7.50
C LEU A 164 -5.36 10.75 7.37
N SER A 165 -6.16 11.60 8.02
CA SER A 165 -5.92 13.04 8.03
C SER A 165 -4.62 13.36 8.77
N LEU A 166 -3.90 14.38 8.30
CA LEU A 166 -2.75 14.95 9.00
C LEU A 166 -3.11 15.44 10.40
N ALA A 167 -4.37 15.84 10.58
CA ALA A 167 -4.95 16.19 11.89
C ALA A 167 -4.79 15.07 12.94
N ASN A 168 -4.78 13.80 12.54
CA ASN A 168 -4.68 12.65 13.46
C ASN A 168 -3.22 12.32 13.84
N SER A 169 -2.37 13.33 13.99
CA SER A 169 -0.94 13.17 14.30
C SER A 169 -0.17 12.36 13.26
N LEU A 170 -0.67 12.33 12.02
CA LEU A 170 -0.04 11.70 10.86
C LEU A 170 0.77 12.71 10.03
N TRP A 171 0.91 13.93 10.54
CA TRP A 171 1.63 14.98 9.86
C TRP A 171 3.12 14.68 9.80
N LEU A 172 3.56 14.32 8.60
CA LEU A 172 4.94 14.39 8.17
C LEU A 172 4.99 15.57 7.20
N GLY A 173 5.63 16.65 7.62
CA GLY A 173 6.01 17.71 6.68
C GLY A 173 6.97 17.18 5.62
N ASP A 174 7.53 18.08 4.82
CA ASP A 174 8.62 17.71 3.94
C ASP A 174 9.75 17.05 4.74
N VAL A 175 10.35 16.01 4.17
CA VAL A 175 11.49 15.36 4.80
C VAL A 175 12.59 16.40 4.94
N PRO A 176 13.08 16.71 6.16
CA PRO A 176 14.13 17.69 6.37
C PRO A 176 15.36 17.37 5.50
N ALA A 177 16.07 18.39 5.03
CA ALA A 177 17.26 18.20 4.20
C ALA A 177 18.30 17.28 4.85
N SER A 178 18.40 17.30 6.17
CA SER A 178 19.26 16.42 6.98
C SER A 178 18.85 14.93 6.95
N LEU A 179 17.60 14.62 6.63
CA LEU A 179 17.04 13.26 6.53
C LEU A 179 16.85 12.79 5.08
N GLN A 180 17.15 13.64 4.09
CA GLN A 180 17.11 13.28 2.68
C GLN A 180 18.39 12.50 2.28
N GLY A 181 18.25 11.54 1.36
CA GLY A 181 19.40 10.83 0.81
C GLY A 181 20.11 9.83 1.73
N LEU A 182 19.57 9.54 2.92
CA LEU A 182 20.17 8.59 3.86
C LEU A 182 20.35 7.19 3.25
N THR A 183 21.54 6.62 3.48
CA THR A 183 21.85 5.21 3.20
C THR A 183 20.96 4.29 4.04
N TYR A 184 20.87 3.02 3.66
CA TYR A 184 20.10 2.04 4.42
C TYR A 184 20.56 1.94 5.88
N ALA A 185 21.87 2.00 6.13
CA ALA A 185 22.43 1.95 7.48
C ALA A 185 22.01 3.18 8.31
N GLU A 186 22.08 4.39 7.74
CA GLU A 186 21.67 5.62 8.42
C GLU A 186 20.17 5.65 8.71
N LYS A 187 19.34 5.17 7.77
CA LYS A 187 17.89 5.00 8.01
C LYS A 187 17.60 4.09 9.19
N MET A 188 18.37 3.00 9.35
CA MET A 188 18.23 2.10 10.50
C MET A 188 18.65 2.77 11.82
N LEU A 189 19.61 3.70 11.80
CA LEU A 189 20.05 4.42 13.00
C LEU A 189 18.98 5.40 13.50
N VAL A 190 18.37 6.18 12.60
CA VAL A 190 17.36 7.21 12.96
C VAL A 190 15.93 6.66 13.13
N ALA A 191 15.67 5.42 12.71
CA ALA A 191 14.35 4.82 12.82
C ALA A 191 13.92 4.63 14.29
N ARG A 192 12.76 5.19 14.65
CA ARG A 192 12.12 5.01 15.97
C ARG A 192 11.76 3.55 16.25
N VAL A 193 11.39 2.79 15.21
CA VAL A 193 11.08 1.36 15.29
C VAL A 193 12.00 0.62 14.34
N ARG A 194 12.86 -0.24 14.88
CA ARG A 194 13.80 -1.05 14.08
C ARG A 194 13.23 -2.45 13.92
N HIS A 195 13.00 -2.85 12.68
CA HIS A 195 12.74 -4.26 12.38
C HIS A 195 14.09 -4.93 12.15
N ASN A 196 14.41 -5.94 12.97
CA ASN A 196 15.62 -6.74 12.77
C ASN A 196 15.51 -7.51 11.45
N ARG A 197 16.13 -6.99 10.39
CA ARG A 197 16.19 -7.63 9.07
C ARG A 197 17.60 -8.09 8.79
N CYS A 198 17.80 -9.41 8.77
CA CYS A 198 19.04 -10.03 8.32
C CYS A 198 19.03 -10.15 6.79
N VAL A 199 19.96 -9.48 6.11
CA VAL A 199 20.15 -9.60 4.65
C VAL A 199 21.47 -10.31 4.41
N MET A 200 21.41 -11.53 3.86
CA MET A 200 22.57 -12.35 3.55
C MET A 200 22.76 -12.34 2.02
N ARG A 201 23.92 -11.88 1.53
CA ARG A 201 24.27 -11.98 0.11
C ARG A 201 24.86 -13.37 -0.15
N VAL A 202 24.18 -14.16 -0.98
CA VAL A 202 24.68 -15.46 -1.40
C VAL A 202 25.39 -15.31 -2.74
N THR A 203 26.70 -15.54 -2.76
CA THR A 203 27.45 -15.84 -3.99
C THR A 203 27.34 -17.36 -4.25
N GLN A 204 27.07 -17.80 -5.49
CA GLN A 204 26.86 -19.21 -5.92
C GLN A 204 27.74 -20.22 -5.15
N GLY A 205 27.34 -21.46 -4.84
CA GLY A 205 26.26 -22.30 -5.36
C GLY A 205 26.76 -23.75 -5.35
N ALA A 206 26.71 -24.42 -4.19
CA ALA A 206 26.92 -25.86 -4.08
C ALA A 206 25.65 -26.50 -3.50
N HIS A 207 25.50 -27.81 -3.70
CA HIS A 207 24.30 -28.64 -3.46
C HIS A 207 23.68 -28.52 -2.04
N LYS A 208 24.37 -27.89 -1.08
CA LYS A 208 23.81 -27.42 0.19
C LYS A 208 24.29 -25.99 0.49
N MET A 209 23.32 -25.15 0.85
CA MET A 209 23.53 -23.76 1.26
C MET A 209 23.89 -23.73 2.76
N CYS A 210 25.16 -23.50 3.08
CA CYS A 210 25.61 -23.27 4.46
C CYS A 210 26.12 -21.83 4.57
N ALA A 211 25.58 -21.06 5.51
CA ALA A 211 26.06 -19.71 5.82
C ALA A 211 26.02 -19.49 7.33
N ASN A 212 27.02 -18.79 7.86
CA ASN A 212 27.06 -18.38 9.26
C ASN A 212 26.43 -17.00 9.38
N ALA A 213 25.36 -16.88 10.16
CA ALA A 213 24.77 -15.60 10.49
C ALA A 213 25.27 -15.18 11.88
N ILE A 214 25.90 -14.02 11.98
CA ILE A 214 26.20 -13.37 13.27
C ILE A 214 25.17 -12.27 13.44
N SER A 215 24.17 -12.52 14.30
CA SER A 215 23.17 -11.53 14.67
C SER A 215 23.48 -10.98 16.05
N PHE A 216 23.67 -9.67 16.14
CA PHE A 216 23.76 -8.96 17.41
C PHE A 216 22.37 -8.56 17.85
N GLU A 217 22.10 -8.67 19.14
CA GLU A 217 20.89 -8.08 19.73
C GLU A 217 20.98 -6.56 19.58
N ASN A 218 20.07 -5.99 18.80
CA ASN A 218 19.91 -4.55 18.77
C ASN A 218 19.02 -4.18 19.96
N PRO A 219 19.52 -3.42 20.96
CA PRO A 219 18.70 -3.00 22.10
C PRO A 219 17.62 -2.06 21.58
N THR A 220 16.48 -2.64 21.23
CA THR A 220 15.34 -1.93 20.67
C THR A 220 14.26 -1.98 21.74
N ALA A 221 13.78 -0.82 22.19
CA ALA A 221 12.69 -0.77 23.15
C ALA A 221 11.47 -1.52 22.60
N LEU A 222 10.83 -2.35 23.42
CA LEU A 222 9.55 -2.96 23.09
C LEU A 222 8.51 -1.84 22.97
N VAL A 223 7.94 -1.68 21.77
CA VAL A 223 6.94 -0.64 21.47
C VAL A 223 5.52 -1.12 21.82
N TYR A 224 5.35 -2.40 22.14
CA TYR A 224 4.07 -2.99 22.51
C TYR A 224 3.96 -3.12 24.04
N ASP A 225 3.01 -2.42 24.64
CA ASP A 225 2.49 -2.79 25.97
C ASP A 225 1.64 -4.05 25.81
N THR A 226 2.00 -5.12 26.52
CA THR A 226 1.18 -6.34 26.68
C THR A 226 0.10 -6.16 27.72
#